data_AF-A0A0S7EJ87-F1
#
_entry.id   AF-A0A0S7EJ87-F1
#
_cell.length_a   1.000
_cell.length_b   1.000
_cell.length_c   1.000
_cell.angle_alpha   90.00
_cell.angle_beta   90.00
_cell.angle_gamma   90.00
#
_symmetry.space_group_name_H-M   'P 1'
#
loop_
_entity.id
_entity.type
_entity.pdbx_description
1 polymer ?
#
loop_
_entity_poly.entity_id
_entity_poly.type
_entity_poly.pdbx_seq_one_letter_code
_entity_poly.pdbx_strand_id
1 'polypeptide(L)'
;SCQEDPHPPSLMTDDPFSHPDTWWASRGGDMEQDEIQLDLETKFCLSHVVLVFRSPRPAAMVIERSADFGKSWEALRVFSHNCRVEFNLDDDLRGPGSLCTSRYSSPLPCSGGEVKKFAQTCKAFS
;
A
#
# COMPACT_ATOMS: atom_id res chain seq x y z
N SER A 1 28.20 17.14 -2.46
CA SER A 1 26.95 17.81 -2.87
C SER A 1 25.81 16.98 -2.30
N CYS A 2 24.97 17.52 -1.43
CA CYS A 2 23.75 16.83 -1.02
C CYS A 2 22.78 16.94 -2.20
N GLN A 3 22.48 15.85 -2.88
CA GLN A 3 21.41 15.84 -3.89
C GLN A 3 20.08 15.96 -3.15
N GLU A 4 19.31 16.99 -3.46
CA GLU A 4 17.91 17.06 -3.04
C GLU A 4 17.14 15.97 -3.78
N ASP A 5 16.40 15.15 -3.02
CA ASP A 5 15.47 14.18 -3.58
C ASP A 5 14.24 14.95 -4.10
N PRO A 6 13.95 14.96 -5.42
CA PRO A 6 12.80 15.67 -5.96
C PRO A 6 11.46 15.05 -5.55
N HIS A 7 11.45 13.82 -5.03
CA HIS A 7 10.25 13.08 -4.66
C HIS A 7 10.35 12.47 -3.25
N PRO A 8 10.54 13.29 -2.21
CA PRO A 8 10.74 12.80 -0.84
C PRO A 8 9.46 12.19 -0.25
N PRO A 9 9.56 11.35 0.81
CA PRO A 9 8.40 10.71 1.45
C PRO A 9 7.34 11.70 1.98
N SER A 10 7.72 12.94 2.27
CA SER A 10 6.77 13.97 2.70
C SER A 10 5.73 14.33 1.64
N LEU A 11 6.00 14.04 0.35
CA LEU A 11 5.04 14.24 -0.75
C LEU A 11 4.05 13.06 -0.90
N MET A 12 4.00 12.13 0.06
CA MET A 12 2.95 11.10 0.13
C MET A 12 1.69 11.56 0.86
N THR A 13 1.82 12.57 1.72
CA THR A 13 0.79 12.97 2.68
C THR A 13 0.52 14.49 2.66
N ASP A 14 1.01 15.18 1.62
CA ASP A 14 0.67 16.58 1.35
C ASP A 14 -0.77 16.73 0.83
N ASP A 15 -1.20 17.97 0.57
CA ASP A 15 -2.56 18.23 0.09
C ASP A 15 -2.66 17.95 -1.42
N PRO A 16 -3.33 16.85 -1.83
CA PRO A 16 -3.40 16.47 -3.24
C PRO A 16 -4.27 17.43 -4.08
N PHE A 17 -5.11 18.27 -3.46
CA PHE A 17 -5.93 19.26 -4.17
C PHE A 17 -5.13 20.52 -4.48
N SER A 18 -4.24 20.92 -3.57
CA SER A 18 -3.37 22.07 -3.74
C SER A 18 -2.11 21.72 -4.56
N HIS A 19 -1.64 20.49 -4.46
CA HIS A 19 -0.42 20.00 -5.12
C HIS A 19 -0.72 18.72 -5.92
N PRO A 20 -1.45 18.82 -7.03
CA PRO A 20 -1.90 17.64 -7.77
C PRO A 20 -0.80 16.97 -8.59
N ASP A 21 0.46 17.41 -8.53
CA ASP A 21 1.61 16.87 -9.27
C ASP A 21 2.80 16.57 -8.36
N THR A 22 2.57 16.35 -7.08
CA THR A 22 3.57 15.85 -6.12
C THR A 22 3.36 14.36 -5.88
N TRP A 23 4.47 13.66 -5.59
CA TRP A 23 4.48 12.27 -5.18
C TRP A 23 5.81 11.90 -4.56
N TRP A 24 5.84 10.81 -3.80
CA TRP A 24 7.06 10.11 -3.43
C TRP A 24 7.45 9.06 -4.47
N ALA A 25 8.75 8.93 -4.72
CA ALA A 25 9.30 7.89 -5.56
C ALA A 25 10.37 7.11 -4.80
N SER A 26 10.38 5.80 -4.98
CA SER A 26 11.51 4.98 -4.56
C SER A 26 12.77 5.37 -5.34
N ARG A 27 13.94 5.17 -4.73
CA ARG A 27 15.24 5.46 -5.34
C ARG A 27 15.65 4.44 -6.42
N GLY A 28 14.89 3.36 -6.58
CA GLY A 28 14.90 2.49 -7.75
C GLY A 28 16.04 1.47 -7.83
N GLY A 29 15.66 0.19 -7.84
CA GLY A 29 16.41 -0.97 -8.31
C GLY A 29 15.41 -2.10 -8.61
N ASP A 30 15.62 -2.87 -9.69
CA ASP A 30 14.62 -3.85 -10.24
C ASP A 30 14.21 -4.99 -9.28
N MET A 31 14.80 -5.08 -8.08
CA MET A 31 14.63 -6.19 -7.14
C MET A 31 14.43 -5.77 -5.67
N GLU A 32 14.29 -4.48 -5.37
CA GLU A 32 14.13 -4.04 -3.99
C GLU A 32 12.66 -3.97 -3.59
N GLN A 33 12.34 -4.56 -2.43
CA GLN A 33 11.05 -4.39 -1.78
C GLN A 33 11.02 -3.00 -1.14
N ASP A 34 10.12 -2.15 -1.61
CA ASP A 34 9.85 -0.87 -0.96
C ASP A 34 8.91 -1.06 0.23
N GLU A 35 9.25 -0.44 1.35
CA GLU A 35 8.42 -0.41 2.56
C GLU A 35 8.05 1.04 2.88
N ILE A 36 6.75 1.28 3.05
CA ILE A 36 6.21 2.56 3.49
C ILE A 36 5.55 2.34 4.84
N GLN A 37 6.12 2.96 5.88
CA GLN A 37 5.60 2.90 7.24
C GLN A 37 5.01 4.24 7.64
N LEU A 38 3.76 4.21 8.13
CA LEU A 38 3.08 5.37 8.70
C LEU A 38 2.91 5.15 10.20
N ASP A 39 3.76 5.83 10.98
CA ASP A 39 3.68 5.81 12.44
C ASP A 39 2.63 6.81 12.93
N LEU A 40 1.67 6.33 13.71
CA LEU A 40 0.61 7.16 14.26
C LEU A 40 0.90 7.45 15.73
N GLU A 41 0.74 8.70 16.15
CA GLU A 41 1.01 9.09 17.54
C GLU A 41 0.09 8.41 18.56
N THR A 42 -1.04 7.88 18.10
CA THR A 42 -2.05 7.21 18.94
C THR A 42 -2.82 6.17 18.14
N LYS A 43 -3.75 5.50 18.82
CA LYS A 43 -4.61 4.49 18.20
C LYS A 43 -5.72 5.12 17.37
N PHE A 44 -5.76 4.79 16.08
CA PHE A 44 -6.82 5.21 15.16
C PHE A 44 -7.60 4.03 14.61
N CYS A 45 -8.86 4.27 14.26
CA CYS A 45 -9.63 3.37 13.41
C CYS A 45 -9.70 3.94 12.00
N LEU A 46 -8.89 3.37 11.10
CA LEU A 46 -8.94 3.71 9.69
C LEU A 46 -10.16 3.08 9.03
N SER A 47 -10.99 3.89 8.38
CA SER A 47 -12.15 3.42 7.62
C SER A 47 -11.75 2.92 6.23
N HIS A 48 -10.80 3.59 5.59
CA HIS A 48 -10.26 3.21 4.30
C HIS A 48 -8.81 3.65 4.16
N VAL A 49 -8.07 2.91 3.32
CA VAL A 49 -6.75 3.28 2.81
C VAL A 49 -6.87 3.36 1.30
N VAL A 50 -6.40 4.47 0.72
CA VAL A 50 -6.39 4.69 -0.72
C VAL A 50 -4.96 5.04 -1.11
N LEU A 51 -4.40 4.26 -2.03
CA LEU A 51 -3.09 4.51 -2.61
C LEU A 51 -3.29 4.86 -4.09
N VAL A 52 -2.64 5.94 -4.53
CA VAL A 52 -2.66 6.40 -5.92
C VAL A 52 -1.24 6.36 -6.46
N PHE A 53 -1.02 5.60 -7.52
CA PHE A 53 0.30 5.37 -8.07
C PHE A 53 0.57 6.30 -9.25
N ARG A 54 1.74 6.95 -9.24
CA ARG A 54 2.28 7.67 -10.42
C ARG A 54 2.97 6.74 -11.43
N SER A 55 3.14 5.48 -11.05
CA SER A 55 3.69 4.37 -11.82
C SER A 55 2.61 3.29 -12.04
N PRO A 56 2.91 2.23 -12.82
CA PRO A 56 2.13 1.00 -12.78
C PRO A 56 2.01 0.48 -11.34
N ARG A 57 0.84 -0.05 -10.98
CA ARG A 57 0.67 -0.69 -9.68
C ARG A 57 1.60 -1.91 -9.56
N PRO A 58 2.13 -2.17 -8.36
CA PRO A 58 3.00 -3.32 -8.14
C PRO A 58 2.26 -4.63 -8.40
N ALA A 59 2.99 -5.62 -8.91
CA ALA A 59 2.45 -6.96 -9.16
C ALA A 59 2.09 -7.71 -7.86
N ALA A 60 2.77 -7.35 -6.76
CA ALA A 60 2.53 -7.86 -5.42
C ALA A 60 2.72 -6.73 -4.38
N MET A 61 1.80 -6.63 -3.43
CA MET A 61 1.85 -5.65 -2.34
C MET A 61 1.08 -6.18 -1.13
N VAL A 62 1.57 -5.89 0.07
CA VAL A 62 0.89 -6.22 1.32
C VAL A 62 0.57 -4.92 2.06
N ILE A 63 -0.65 -4.83 2.60
CA ILE A 63 -1.01 -3.78 3.57
C ILE A 63 -1.07 -4.44 4.94
N GLU A 64 -0.21 -3.99 5.84
CA GLU A 64 -0.12 -4.47 7.21
C GLU A 64 -0.60 -3.39 8.19
N ARG A 65 -0.81 -3.78 9.44
CA ARG A 65 -1.05 -2.85 10.54
C ARG A 65 -0.35 -3.30 11.79
N SER A 66 -0.05 -2.34 12.65
CA SER A 66 0.28 -2.58 14.05
C SER A 66 -0.82 -2.05 14.97
N ALA A 67 -0.99 -2.68 16.13
CA ALA A 67 -1.89 -2.23 17.21
C ALA A 67 -1.13 -1.95 18.53
N ASP A 68 0.19 -2.07 18.50
CA ASP A 68 1.12 -1.99 19.62
C ASP A 68 2.35 -1.12 19.32
N PHE A 69 2.19 -0.13 18.44
CA PHE A 69 3.20 0.86 18.03
C PHE A 69 4.43 0.21 17.39
N GLY A 70 4.20 -0.60 16.36
CA GLY A 70 5.23 -1.21 15.53
C GLY A 70 5.90 -2.47 16.11
N LYS A 71 5.41 -3.02 17.23
CA LYS A 71 6.02 -4.23 17.84
C LYS A 71 5.57 -5.51 17.15
N SER A 72 4.32 -5.57 16.72
CA SER A 72 3.77 -6.66 15.93
C SER A 72 2.95 -6.13 14.75
N TRP A 73 2.94 -6.93 13.68
CA TRP A 73 2.31 -6.59 12.42
C TRP A 73 1.32 -7.70 12.01
N GLU A 74 0.14 -7.30 11.57
CA GLU A 74 -0.90 -8.20 11.03
C GLU A 74 -1.21 -7.78 9.59
N ALA A 75 -1.10 -8.73 8.65
CA ALA A 75 -1.52 -8.53 7.28
C ALA A 75 -3.04 -8.29 7.21
N LEU A 76 -3.44 -7.11 6.74
CA LEU A 76 -4.83 -6.76 6.51
C LEU A 76 -5.32 -7.20 5.14
N ARG A 77 -4.45 -7.09 4.14
CA ARG A 77 -4.76 -7.45 2.78
C ARG A 77 -3.49 -7.72 1.99
N VAL A 78 -3.54 -8.75 1.16
CA VAL A 78 -2.51 -9.07 0.18
C VAL A 78 -3.09 -8.82 -1.21
N PHE A 79 -2.36 -8.09 -2.03
CA PHE A 79 -2.65 -7.86 -3.45
C PHE A 79 -1.58 -8.58 -4.25
N SER A 80 -1.96 -9.51 -5.12
CA SER A 80 -1.00 -10.22 -5.96
C SER A 80 -1.62 -10.69 -7.26
N HIS A 81 -0.94 -10.48 -8.39
CA HIS A 81 -1.34 -11.04 -9.68
C HIS A 81 -1.50 -12.58 -9.62
N ASN A 82 -0.72 -13.25 -8.78
CA ASN A 82 -0.83 -14.69 -8.56
C ASN A 82 -0.67 -15.06 -7.07
N CYS A 83 -1.76 -14.89 -6.31
CA CYS A 83 -1.83 -15.20 -4.88
C CYS A 83 -1.25 -16.57 -4.49
N ARG A 84 -1.47 -17.59 -5.32
CA ARG A 84 -1.05 -18.96 -5.02
C ARG A 84 0.46 -19.15 -5.16
N VAL A 85 1.07 -18.48 -6.12
CA VAL A 85 2.51 -18.59 -6.38
C VAL A 85 3.30 -17.70 -5.42
N GLU A 86 2.88 -16.45 -5.23
CA GLU A 86 3.65 -15.46 -4.46
C GLU A 86 3.48 -15.64 -2.93
N PHE A 87 2.27 -15.95 -2.48
CA PHE A 87 1.93 -15.97 -1.05
C PHE A 87 1.38 -17.30 -0.56
N ASN A 88 1.23 -18.30 -1.44
CA ASN A 88 0.58 -19.58 -1.15
C ASN A 88 -0.83 -19.40 -0.52
N LEU A 89 -1.53 -18.34 -0.93
CA LEU A 89 -2.89 -18.02 -0.53
C LEU A 89 -3.86 -18.27 -1.69
N ASP A 90 -5.10 -18.60 -1.38
CA ASP A 90 -6.15 -18.65 -2.40
C ASP A 90 -6.60 -17.22 -2.75
N ASP A 91 -6.95 -16.99 -4.01
CA ASP A 91 -7.51 -15.70 -4.43
C ASP A 91 -8.93 -15.57 -3.86
N ASP A 92 -9.30 -14.38 -3.39
CA ASP A 92 -10.64 -14.10 -2.86
C ASP A 92 -11.76 -14.26 -3.90
N LEU A 93 -11.41 -14.27 -5.19
CA LEU A 93 -12.31 -14.66 -6.28
C LEU A 93 -12.72 -16.14 -6.23
N ARG A 94 -11.85 -17.00 -5.68
CA ARG A 94 -12.08 -18.45 -5.54
C ARG A 94 -12.49 -18.84 -4.12
N GLY A 95 -12.00 -18.12 -3.11
CA GLY A 95 -12.30 -18.33 -1.70
C GLY A 95 -12.76 -17.04 -1.03
N PRO A 96 -14.08 -16.78 -0.93
CA PRO A 96 -14.60 -15.61 -0.23
C PRO A 96 -14.03 -15.53 1.20
N GLY A 97 -13.48 -14.37 1.56
CA GLY A 97 -12.83 -14.17 2.87
C GLY A 97 -11.33 -14.45 2.89
N SER A 98 -10.72 -14.87 1.78
CA SER A 98 -9.27 -14.94 1.68
C SER A 98 -8.61 -13.56 1.88
N LEU A 99 -7.43 -13.56 2.48
CA LEU A 99 -6.59 -12.37 2.68
C LEU A 99 -6.02 -11.84 1.36
N CYS A 100 -5.83 -12.70 0.35
CA CYS A 100 -5.25 -12.32 -0.93
C CYS A 100 -6.30 -12.05 -2.00
N THR A 101 -6.02 -11.07 -2.87
CA THR A 101 -6.81 -10.80 -4.07
C THR A 101 -5.94 -10.41 -5.24
N SER A 102 -6.28 -10.89 -6.42
CA SER A 102 -5.65 -10.42 -7.68
C SER A 102 -6.20 -9.08 -8.17
N ARG A 103 -7.28 -8.59 -7.56
CA ARG A 103 -7.79 -7.25 -7.84
C ARG A 103 -6.70 -6.21 -7.58
N TYR A 104 -6.69 -5.15 -8.37
CA TYR A 104 -5.72 -4.05 -8.27
C TYR A 104 -4.25 -4.41 -8.51
N SER A 105 -3.93 -5.65 -8.90
CA SER A 105 -2.55 -6.08 -9.19
C SER A 105 -2.20 -6.02 -10.69
N SER A 106 -3.11 -5.48 -11.51
CA SER A 106 -2.85 -5.21 -12.92
C SER A 106 -1.97 -3.96 -13.07
N PRO A 107 -0.94 -3.99 -13.92
CA PRO A 107 -0.05 -2.85 -14.14
C PRO A 107 -0.74 -1.69 -14.85
N LEU A 108 -1.95 -1.88 -15.40
CA LEU A 108 -2.72 -0.84 -16.06
C LEU A 108 -3.75 -0.22 -15.11
N PRO A 109 -3.95 1.10 -15.11
CA PRO A 109 -3.26 2.09 -15.97
C PRO A 109 -1.81 2.33 -15.54
N CYS A 110 -0.96 2.76 -16.48
CA CYS A 110 0.46 3.00 -16.22
C CYS A 110 0.74 4.18 -15.26
N SER A 111 -0.28 5.01 -15.00
CA SER A 111 -0.25 6.09 -14.03
C SER A 111 -1.69 6.37 -13.59
N GLY A 112 -1.88 6.90 -12.38
CA GLY A 112 -3.19 7.11 -11.77
C GLY A 112 -3.89 5.82 -11.35
N GLY A 113 -3.15 4.72 -11.22
CA GLY A 113 -3.70 3.47 -10.73
C GLY A 113 -4.06 3.59 -9.26
N GLU A 114 -5.29 3.22 -8.90
CA GLU A 114 -5.75 3.27 -7.50
C GLU A 114 -5.79 1.87 -6.89
N VAL A 115 -5.45 1.78 -5.60
CA VAL A 115 -5.72 0.63 -4.72
C VAL A 115 -6.55 1.13 -3.55
N LYS A 116 -7.69 0.49 -3.29
CA LYS A 116 -8.59 0.87 -2.20
C LYS A 116 -8.80 -0.31 -1.26
N LYS A 117 -8.50 -0.14 0.02
CA LYS A 117 -8.83 -1.09 1.08
C LYS A 117 -9.80 -0.45 2.05
N PHE A 118 -11.01 -0.98 2.11
CA PHE A 118 -12.01 -0.59 3.11
C PHE A 118 -11.88 -1.48 4.35
N ALA A 119 -12.01 -0.89 5.53
CA ALA A 119 -12.11 -1.63 6.77
C ALA A 119 -13.56 -2.06 6.98
N GLN A 120 -13.79 -3.36 7.15
CA GLN A 120 -15.10 -3.90 7.51
C GLN A 120 -15.40 -3.72 9.01
N THR A 121 -14.36 -3.61 9.82
CA THR A 121 -14.43 -3.43 11.27
C THR A 121 -13.40 -2.40 11.72
N CYS A 122 -13.77 -1.60 12.74
CA CYS A 122 -12.85 -0.68 13.42
C CYS A 122 -11.84 -1.51 14.21
N LYS A 123 -10.66 -1.63 13.62
CA LYS A 123 -9.51 -2.40 14.09
C LYS A 123 -8.41 -1.38 14.32
N ALA A 124 -7.89 -1.27 15.54
CA ALA A 124 -6.93 -0.24 15.90
C ALA A 124 -5.64 -0.30 15.05
N PHE A 125 -5.16 0.87 14.64
CA PHE A 125 -3.86 1.15 14.04
C PHE A 125 -3.08 2.03 15.00
N SER A 126 -1.79 1.79 15.15
CA SER A 126 -0.87 2.59 15.96
C SER A 126 0.51 2.59 15.32
#